data_AF-A0A967D4B5-F1
#
_entry.id   AF-A0A967D4B5-F1
#
_cell.length_a   1.000
_cell.length_b   1.000
_cell.length_c   1.000
_cell.angle_alpha   90.00
_cell.angle_beta   90.00
_cell.angle_gamma   90.00
#
_symmetry.space_group_name_H-M   'P 1'
#
loop_
_entity.id
_entity.type
_entity.pdbx_description
1 polymer ?
#
loop_
_entity_poly.entity_id
_entity_poly.type
_entity_poly.pdbx_seq_one_letter_code
_entity_poly.pdbx_strand_id
1 'polypeptide(L)'
;MRWSNFHTPTLRDAPADAEAASHRLLIRGGFIRQLHAGHYSMLPLGWRVFRKVAEIIREEMDAIGGQEFQLPTMHPASLWKKSGRWEVMGDEMFRVTDRKGAENALGMTEEEVFAHLAQEVTSYKALPQIWYQMHTKFRDEPRPKSGLLRVREFTMKDAYSLDLDQAGLDTAFDKHHAAYITMFERMGLPAVPVDASSGAMGGSGSTEFMVPSPAGEDDVVICSKCDYAANIERATSTLPDVTDRDIPELARFPTPGVRTIKALEEIDGGAPAEHQIKTMVMVLDGQVTLALVRGDHQLNLQKLQDATGAIDLRPATPEEAHENLGAMPGSLGAVGVEGLR
;
A
#
# COMPACT_ATOMS: atom_id res chain seq x y z
N MET A 1 -8.78 32.91 22.07
CA MET A 1 -7.90 32.53 23.21
C MET A 1 -6.65 33.38 23.13
N ARG A 2 -6.18 33.98 24.23
CA ARG A 2 -4.94 34.79 24.22
C ARG A 2 -3.72 33.87 24.16
N TRP A 3 -2.67 34.28 23.45
CA TRP A 3 -1.43 33.49 23.30
C TRP A 3 -0.80 33.11 24.64
N SER A 4 -0.81 34.04 25.61
CA SER A 4 -0.24 33.84 26.96
C SER A 4 -0.82 32.64 27.73
N ASN A 5 -2.04 32.21 27.38
CA ASN A 5 -2.76 31.13 28.05
C ASN A 5 -2.81 29.87 27.20
N PHE A 6 -2.14 29.86 26.05
CA PHE A 6 -2.23 28.79 25.07
C PHE A 6 -0.93 27.98 25.07
N HIS A 7 -1.05 26.66 25.26
CA HIS A 7 0.10 25.78 25.26
C HIS A 7 0.58 25.55 23.82
N THR A 8 1.58 26.31 23.39
CA THR A 8 2.22 26.21 22.07
C THR A 8 3.73 26.25 22.22
N PRO A 9 4.36 25.11 22.56
CA PRO A 9 5.79 25.04 22.81
C PRO A 9 6.54 25.09 21.47
N THR A 10 6.80 26.29 20.95
CA THR A 10 7.59 26.44 19.72
C THR A 10 9.06 26.08 19.97
N LEU A 11 9.73 25.49 18.98
CA LEU A 11 11.17 25.21 19.02
C LEU A 11 11.91 26.08 18.01
N ARG A 12 13.11 26.54 18.40
CA ARG A 12 14.01 27.25 17.49
C ARG A 12 14.42 26.34 16.33
N ASP A 13 14.89 25.16 16.68
CA ASP A 13 15.43 24.15 15.77
C ASP A 13 14.55 22.88 15.78
N ALA A 14 14.47 22.19 14.64
CA ALA A 14 13.82 20.88 14.58
C ALA A 14 14.76 19.79 15.10
N PRO A 15 14.24 18.66 15.61
CA PRO A 15 15.03 17.46 15.86
C PRO A 15 15.80 17.01 14.61
N ALA A 16 16.98 16.42 14.80
CA ALA A 16 17.87 16.03 13.70
C ALA A 16 17.32 14.86 12.87
N ASP A 17 16.50 14.02 13.48
CA ASP A 17 15.81 12.86 12.91
C ASP A 17 14.53 13.23 12.14
N ALA A 18 14.12 14.50 12.16
CA ALA A 18 13.00 14.99 11.36
C ALA A 18 13.46 15.36 9.94
N GLU A 19 13.29 14.45 8.99
CA GLU A 19 13.71 14.66 7.59
C GLU A 19 12.67 15.48 6.79
N ALA A 20 11.41 15.01 6.76
CA ALA A 20 10.35 15.64 5.99
C ALA A 20 10.05 17.07 6.46
N ALA A 21 9.84 18.00 5.51
CA ALA A 21 9.58 19.40 5.82
C ALA A 21 8.33 19.58 6.71
N SER A 22 7.26 18.82 6.42
CA SER A 22 6.03 18.80 7.23
C SER A 22 6.32 18.39 8.68
N HIS A 23 7.09 17.32 8.89
CA HIS A 23 7.49 16.83 10.21
C HIS A 23 8.26 17.90 11.00
N ARG A 24 9.28 18.50 10.36
CA ARG A 24 10.11 19.57 10.98
C ARG A 24 9.25 20.76 11.39
N LEU A 25 8.34 21.20 10.53
CA LEU A 25 7.49 22.37 10.77
C LEU A 25 6.44 22.10 11.85
N LEU A 26 5.78 20.94 11.84
CA LEU A 26 4.78 20.58 12.86
C LEU A 26 5.39 20.49 14.26
N ILE A 27 6.60 19.94 14.38
CA ILE A 27 7.32 19.91 15.67
C ILE A 27 7.72 21.33 16.10
N ARG A 28 8.37 22.10 15.23
CA ARG A 28 8.83 23.46 15.55
C ARG A 28 7.68 24.41 15.89
N GLY A 29 6.55 24.27 15.22
CA GLY A 29 5.35 25.05 15.48
C GLY A 29 4.57 24.63 16.72
N GLY A 30 4.98 23.55 17.41
CA GLY A 30 4.27 23.06 18.59
C GLY A 30 2.91 22.43 18.26
N PHE A 31 2.76 21.81 17.09
CA PHE A 31 1.54 21.11 16.68
C PHE A 31 1.50 19.66 17.17
N ILE A 32 2.66 18.99 17.18
CA ILE A 32 2.79 17.59 17.59
C ILE A 32 4.03 17.37 18.45
N ARG A 33 4.02 16.29 19.23
CA ARG A 33 5.19 15.75 19.94
C ARG A 33 5.24 14.25 19.80
N GLN A 34 6.42 13.72 19.50
CA GLN A 34 6.61 12.29 19.49
C GLN A 34 6.62 11.75 20.92
N LEU A 35 5.81 10.73 21.17
CA LEU A 35 5.78 9.99 22.42
C LEU A 35 6.66 8.73 22.34
N HIS A 36 6.60 8.04 21.20
CA HIS A 36 7.44 6.89 20.85
C HIS A 36 7.58 6.79 19.32
N ALA A 37 8.41 5.87 18.80
CA ALA A 37 8.55 5.64 17.36
C ALA A 37 7.18 5.38 16.71
N GLY A 38 6.74 6.28 15.82
CA GLY A 38 5.43 6.20 15.18
C GLY A 38 4.21 6.56 16.04
N HIS A 39 4.38 7.14 17.24
CA HIS A 39 3.26 7.61 18.08
C HIS A 39 3.44 9.08 18.41
N TYR A 40 2.43 9.90 18.08
CA TYR A 40 2.48 11.35 18.25
C TYR A 40 1.33 11.87 19.10
N SER A 41 1.66 12.67 20.11
CA SER A 41 0.70 13.50 20.81
C SER A 41 0.33 14.73 19.96
N MET A 42 -0.96 14.89 19.67
CA MET A 42 -1.49 16.07 19.02
C MET A 42 -1.67 17.21 20.04
N LEU A 43 -0.87 18.28 19.92
CA LEU A 43 -0.93 19.44 20.81
C LEU A 43 -2.12 20.35 20.44
N PRO A 44 -2.48 21.35 21.27
CA PRO A 44 -3.70 22.15 21.05
C PRO A 44 -3.81 22.81 19.66
N LEU A 45 -2.71 23.25 19.04
CA LEU A 45 -2.74 23.73 17.64
C LEU A 45 -3.01 22.62 16.64
N GLY A 46 -2.29 21.51 16.75
CA GLY A 46 -2.50 20.32 15.93
C GLY A 46 -3.94 19.83 16.03
N TRP A 47 -4.48 19.79 17.24
CA TRP A 47 -5.85 19.33 17.48
C TRP A 47 -6.90 20.25 16.86
N ARG A 48 -6.66 21.57 16.83
CA ARG A 48 -7.54 22.51 16.13
C ARG A 48 -7.54 22.29 14.62
N VAL A 49 -6.38 21.99 14.02
CA VAL A 49 -6.28 21.68 12.59
C VAL A 49 -6.95 20.34 12.30
N PHE A 50 -6.65 19.31 13.09
CA PHE A 50 -7.27 17.99 13.01
C PHE A 50 -8.79 18.10 13.00
N ARG A 51 -9.39 18.85 13.94
CA ARG A 51 -10.83 19.03 14.01
C ARG A 51 -11.43 19.70 12.78
N LYS A 52 -10.71 20.62 12.14
CA LYS A 52 -11.17 21.27 10.90
C LYS A 52 -11.16 20.29 9.73
N VAL A 53 -10.11 19.48 9.62
CA VAL A 53 -10.02 18.40 8.61
C VAL A 53 -11.13 17.39 8.82
N ALA A 54 -11.35 16.95 10.06
CA ALA A 54 -12.41 16.02 10.41
C ALA A 54 -13.81 16.56 10.12
N GLU A 55 -14.03 17.86 10.29
CA GLU A 55 -15.32 18.48 9.95
C GLU A 55 -15.58 18.48 8.44
N ILE A 56 -14.58 18.83 7.63
CA ILE A 56 -14.70 18.76 6.16
C ILE A 56 -15.04 17.34 5.73
N ILE A 57 -14.31 16.34 6.27
CA ILE A 57 -14.54 14.94 5.92
C ILE A 57 -15.96 14.51 6.32
N ARG A 58 -16.42 14.86 7.53
CA ARG A 58 -17.78 14.55 8.01
C ARG A 58 -18.85 15.16 7.13
N GLU A 59 -18.74 16.45 6.81
CA GLU A 59 -19.70 17.14 5.96
C GLU A 59 -19.84 16.48 4.57
N GLU A 60 -18.72 16.10 3.94
CA GLU A 60 -18.74 15.46 2.62
C GLU A 60 -19.20 13.99 2.67
N MET A 61 -18.91 13.25 3.74
CA MET A 61 -19.44 11.89 3.93
C MET A 61 -20.95 11.90 4.20
N ASP A 62 -21.43 12.82 5.04
CA ASP A 62 -22.85 12.98 5.34
C ASP A 62 -23.62 13.40 4.08
N ALA A 63 -23.02 14.24 3.22
CA ALA A 63 -23.63 14.68 1.97
C ALA A 63 -23.92 13.53 0.99
N ILE A 64 -23.15 12.44 1.03
CA ILE A 64 -23.40 11.24 0.21
C ILE A 64 -24.34 10.22 0.88
N GLY A 65 -24.87 10.54 2.07
CA GLY A 65 -25.74 9.65 2.86
C GLY A 65 -24.96 8.73 3.81
N GLY A 66 -23.70 9.03 4.08
CA GLY A 66 -22.89 8.33 5.07
C GLY A 66 -23.47 8.47 6.47
N GLN A 67 -23.40 7.39 7.25
CA GLN A 67 -23.75 7.37 8.66
C GLN A 67 -22.50 7.17 9.50
N GLU A 68 -22.19 8.11 10.39
CA GLU A 68 -21.00 8.04 11.24
C GLU A 68 -21.21 7.10 12.43
N PHE A 69 -20.28 6.16 12.60
CA PHE A 69 -20.20 5.21 13.70
C PHE A 69 -19.02 5.54 14.60
N GLN A 70 -19.10 5.05 15.84
CA GLN A 70 -17.97 4.99 16.76
C GLN A 70 -17.82 3.54 17.22
N LEU A 71 -16.86 2.82 16.64
CA LEU A 71 -16.62 1.41 16.94
C LEU A 71 -15.52 1.23 18.00
N PRO A 72 -15.45 0.06 18.66
CA PRO A 72 -14.33 -0.28 19.54
C PRO A 72 -13.03 -0.47 18.75
N THR A 73 -11.89 -0.01 19.27
CA THR A 73 -10.56 -0.30 18.69
C THR A 73 -10.13 -1.74 18.91
N MET A 74 -10.52 -2.37 20.01
CA MET A 74 -10.09 -3.73 20.33
C MET A 74 -11.08 -4.73 19.75
N HIS A 75 -10.61 -5.57 18.83
CA HIS A 75 -11.42 -6.56 18.14
C HIS A 75 -11.11 -7.96 18.66
N PRO A 76 -12.11 -8.83 18.87
CA PRO A 76 -11.84 -10.23 19.17
C PRO A 76 -11.17 -10.91 17.97
N ALA A 77 -10.17 -11.75 18.23
CA ALA A 77 -9.44 -12.47 17.17
C ALA A 77 -10.38 -13.33 16.28
N SER A 78 -11.51 -13.79 16.82
CA SER A 78 -12.48 -14.61 16.09
C SER A 78 -13.02 -13.96 14.82
N LEU A 79 -13.19 -12.63 14.80
CA LEU A 79 -13.67 -11.91 13.61
C LEU A 79 -12.63 -11.95 12.49
N TRP A 80 -11.37 -11.65 12.81
CA TRP A 80 -10.24 -11.69 11.88
C TRP A 80 -9.89 -13.11 11.41
N LYS A 81 -9.99 -14.10 12.30
CA LYS A 81 -9.80 -15.51 11.91
C LYS A 81 -10.89 -15.98 10.96
N LYS A 82 -12.13 -15.46 11.09
CA LYS A 82 -13.24 -15.80 10.19
C LYS A 82 -13.00 -15.25 8.77
N SER A 83 -12.39 -14.07 8.63
CA SER A 83 -12.00 -13.53 7.31
C SER A 83 -10.69 -14.14 6.77
N GLY A 84 -9.92 -14.83 7.61
CA GLY A 84 -8.57 -15.32 7.29
C GLY A 84 -7.49 -14.24 7.38
N ARG A 85 -7.86 -12.98 7.64
CA ARG A 85 -6.91 -11.87 7.72
C ARG A 85 -6.12 -11.84 9.02
N TRP A 86 -6.50 -12.65 10.02
CA TRP A 86 -5.68 -12.80 11.23
C TRP A 86 -4.26 -13.23 10.86
N GLU A 87 -4.11 -14.28 10.05
CA GLU A 87 -2.82 -14.80 9.61
C GLU A 87 -2.17 -13.92 8.55
N VAL A 88 -2.93 -13.47 7.54
CA VAL A 88 -2.41 -12.70 6.39
C VAL A 88 -1.79 -11.37 6.81
N MET A 89 -2.36 -10.66 7.79
CA MET A 89 -1.80 -9.39 8.25
C MET A 89 -0.48 -9.53 9.02
N GLY A 90 -0.12 -10.76 9.43
CA GLY A 90 1.19 -11.08 9.99
C GLY A 90 1.64 -10.17 11.14
N ASP A 91 2.88 -9.72 11.05
CA ASP A 91 3.54 -8.88 12.06
C ASP A 91 3.04 -7.43 12.08
N GLU A 92 2.34 -6.97 11.04
CA GLU A 92 1.77 -5.62 11.03
C GLU A 92 0.57 -5.49 12.00
N MET A 93 -0.03 -6.61 12.41
CA MET A 93 -1.15 -6.62 13.34
C MET A 93 -0.68 -6.63 14.79
N PHE A 94 -1.02 -5.56 15.53
CA PHE A 94 -0.91 -5.59 16.98
C PHE A 94 -1.88 -6.59 17.59
N ARG A 95 -1.34 -7.64 18.21
CA ARG A 95 -2.10 -8.66 18.93
C ARG A 95 -1.88 -8.52 20.43
N VAL A 96 -2.95 -8.60 21.19
CA VAL A 96 -2.94 -8.52 22.65
C VAL A 96 -3.75 -9.66 23.25
N THR A 97 -3.20 -10.29 24.28
CA THR A 97 -3.89 -11.29 25.07
C THR A 97 -4.38 -10.67 26.37
N ASP A 98 -5.68 -10.77 26.64
CA ASP A 98 -6.24 -10.22 27.88
C ASP A 98 -5.90 -11.10 29.10
N ARG A 99 -6.28 -10.63 30.30
CA ARG A 99 -6.01 -11.35 31.56
C ARG A 99 -6.67 -12.74 31.66
N LYS A 100 -7.68 -13.01 30.82
CA LYS A 100 -8.41 -14.29 30.76
C LYS A 100 -7.86 -15.21 29.66
N GLY A 101 -6.84 -14.78 28.92
CA GLY A 101 -6.26 -15.54 27.82
C GLY A 101 -6.96 -15.32 26.48
N ALA A 102 -7.90 -14.37 26.37
CA ALA A 102 -8.57 -14.09 25.11
C ALA A 102 -7.63 -13.31 24.16
N GLU A 103 -7.52 -13.78 22.93
CA GLU A 103 -6.75 -13.12 21.87
C GLU A 103 -7.58 -12.00 21.23
N ASN A 104 -6.96 -10.83 21.10
CA ASN A 104 -7.55 -9.66 20.49
C ASN A 104 -6.54 -8.98 19.56
N ALA A 105 -7.06 -8.20 18.61
CA ALA A 105 -6.27 -7.27 17.82
C ALA A 105 -6.62 -5.83 18.20
N LEU A 106 -5.65 -4.93 18.08
CA LEU A 106 -5.96 -3.51 17.91
C LEU A 106 -6.31 -3.26 16.44
N GLY A 107 -7.44 -2.62 16.19
CA GLY A 107 -8.00 -2.42 14.86
C GLY A 107 -7.03 -1.70 13.93
N MET A 108 -6.61 -2.40 12.88
CA MET A 108 -5.82 -1.85 11.77
C MET A 108 -6.73 -1.21 10.71
N THR A 109 -7.95 -1.74 10.65
CA THR A 109 -9.09 -1.42 9.78
C THR A 109 -10.31 -2.21 10.31
N GLU A 110 -11.49 -2.09 9.70
CA GLU A 110 -12.77 -2.49 10.26
C GLU A 110 -13.69 -3.26 9.30
N GLU A 111 -13.17 -3.83 8.19
CA GLU A 111 -14.00 -4.68 7.29
C GLU A 111 -14.72 -5.78 8.08
N GLU A 112 -14.03 -6.50 8.96
CA GLU A 112 -14.62 -7.60 9.72
C GLU A 112 -15.67 -7.13 10.72
N VAL A 113 -15.50 -5.94 11.29
CA VAL A 113 -16.41 -5.39 12.29
C VAL A 113 -17.68 -4.89 11.60
N PHE A 114 -17.55 -4.14 10.51
CA PHE A 114 -18.70 -3.71 9.72
C PHE A 114 -19.40 -4.89 9.03
N ALA A 115 -18.67 -5.89 8.53
CA ALA A 115 -19.26 -7.11 8.00
C ALA A 115 -20.01 -7.92 9.09
N HIS A 116 -19.57 -7.84 10.34
CA HIS A 116 -20.32 -8.42 11.46
C HIS A 116 -21.63 -7.68 11.70
N LEU A 117 -21.60 -6.34 11.76
CA LEU A 117 -22.79 -5.49 11.90
C LEU A 117 -23.75 -5.61 10.70
N ALA A 118 -23.22 -5.80 9.50
CA ALA A 118 -24.00 -5.98 8.28
C ALA A 118 -24.97 -7.17 8.34
N GLN A 119 -24.75 -8.13 9.25
CA GLN A 119 -25.69 -9.24 9.48
C GLN A 119 -27.05 -8.77 10.01
N GLU A 120 -27.15 -7.56 10.56
CA GLU A 120 -28.42 -6.93 10.97
C GLU A 120 -29.25 -6.48 9.76
N VAL A 121 -28.63 -6.32 8.58
CA VAL A 121 -29.30 -5.99 7.33
C VAL A 121 -29.94 -7.25 6.75
N THR A 122 -31.18 -7.52 7.19
CA THR A 122 -31.92 -8.75 6.85
C THR A 122 -32.85 -8.63 5.64
N SER A 123 -32.96 -7.45 5.03
CA SER A 123 -33.83 -7.21 3.88
C SER A 123 -33.18 -6.27 2.87
N TYR A 124 -33.32 -6.59 1.57
CA TYR A 124 -32.88 -5.71 0.48
C TYR A 124 -33.46 -4.29 0.56
N LYS A 125 -34.61 -4.11 1.23
CA LYS A 125 -35.25 -2.79 1.42
C LYS A 125 -34.46 -1.85 2.32
N ALA A 126 -33.51 -2.39 3.09
CA ALA A 126 -32.59 -1.59 3.90
C ALA A 126 -31.34 -1.18 3.11
N LEU A 127 -31.16 -1.66 1.88
CA LEU A 127 -30.04 -1.29 1.01
C LEU A 127 -30.44 -0.15 0.05
N PRO A 128 -29.49 0.70 -0.38
CA PRO A 128 -28.07 0.68 -0.01
C PRO A 128 -27.80 1.29 1.37
N GLN A 129 -26.63 0.99 1.94
CA GLN A 129 -26.11 1.63 3.16
C GLN A 129 -24.71 2.18 2.91
N ILE A 130 -24.37 3.31 3.53
CA ILE A 130 -23.01 3.83 3.61
C ILE A 130 -22.73 4.11 5.08
N TRP A 131 -21.79 3.36 5.66
CA TRP A 131 -21.36 3.51 7.04
C TRP A 131 -19.91 3.94 7.08
N TYR A 132 -19.56 4.87 7.96
CA TYR A 132 -18.18 5.32 8.09
C TYR A 132 -17.85 5.65 9.53
N GLN A 133 -16.58 5.82 9.83
CA GLN A 133 -16.12 6.36 11.10
C GLN A 133 -14.85 7.17 10.92
N MET A 134 -14.54 8.03 11.89
CA MET A 134 -13.25 8.69 12.01
C MET A 134 -12.56 8.22 13.28
N HIS A 135 -11.68 7.22 13.16
CA HIS A 135 -11.26 6.43 14.31
C HIS A 135 -9.76 6.13 14.31
N THR A 136 -9.20 5.91 15.51
CA THR A 136 -7.77 5.58 15.67
C THR A 136 -7.50 4.13 15.25
N LYS A 137 -6.51 3.96 14.40
CA LYS A 137 -5.99 2.70 13.89
C LYS A 137 -4.59 2.44 14.40
N PHE A 138 -4.26 1.16 14.43
CA PHE A 138 -2.95 0.67 14.83
C PHE A 138 -2.37 -0.22 13.74
N ARG A 139 -1.15 0.06 13.29
CA ARG A 139 -0.40 -0.81 12.38
C ARG A 139 1.03 -0.88 12.89
N ASP A 140 1.57 -2.07 13.08
CA ASP A 140 2.93 -2.23 13.58
C ASP A 140 3.95 -2.00 12.45
N GLU A 141 3.95 -0.77 11.93
CA GLU A 141 4.83 -0.33 10.88
C GLU A 141 6.30 -0.53 11.30
N PRO A 142 7.08 -1.36 10.60
CA PRO A 142 8.45 -1.68 10.98
C PRO A 142 9.38 -0.47 10.92
N ARG A 143 9.08 0.53 10.08
CA ARG A 143 9.91 1.73 9.89
C ARG A 143 9.05 3.00 9.85
N PRO A 144 8.50 3.46 11.00
CA PRO A 144 7.75 4.70 11.05
C PRO A 144 8.70 5.87 10.79
N LYS A 145 8.35 6.74 9.84
CA LYS A 145 9.20 7.85 9.39
C LYS A 145 8.36 9.04 8.93
N SER A 146 9.03 10.17 8.68
CA SER A 146 8.40 11.36 8.10
C SER A 146 7.24 11.98 8.90
N GLY A 147 7.28 11.87 10.24
CA GLY A 147 6.29 12.51 11.11
C GLY A 147 4.96 11.79 11.07
N LEU A 148 3.88 12.53 10.77
CA LEU A 148 2.51 11.98 10.68
C LEU A 148 2.24 11.24 9.36
N LEU A 149 3.19 11.19 8.42
CA LEU A 149 2.99 10.55 7.12
C LEU A 149 3.04 9.01 7.21
N ARG A 150 3.88 8.45 8.08
CA ARG A 150 4.02 7.00 8.28
C ARG A 150 4.26 6.67 9.75
N VAL A 151 3.22 6.13 10.39
CA VAL A 151 3.11 6.01 11.86
C VAL A 151 2.51 4.67 12.27
N ARG A 152 2.61 4.33 13.55
CA ARG A 152 2.05 3.10 14.11
C ARG A 152 0.66 3.28 14.72
N GLU A 153 0.33 4.52 15.10
CA GLU A 153 -0.99 4.93 15.58
C GLU A 153 -1.42 6.20 14.84
N PHE A 154 -2.59 6.17 14.21
CA PHE A 154 -3.11 7.27 13.41
C PHE A 154 -4.63 7.29 13.39
N THR A 155 -5.22 8.43 13.07
CA THR A 155 -6.64 8.49 12.74
C THR A 155 -6.85 8.24 11.27
N MET A 156 -7.79 7.37 10.95
CA MET A 156 -8.27 7.13 9.60
C MET A 156 -9.77 7.45 9.56
N LYS A 157 -10.23 7.99 8.43
CA LYS A 157 -11.63 7.87 8.04
C LYS A 157 -11.76 6.67 7.12
N ASP A 158 -12.46 5.65 7.58
CA ASP A 158 -12.80 4.43 6.85
C ASP A 158 -14.31 4.36 6.64
N ALA A 159 -14.72 3.95 5.44
CA ALA A 159 -16.12 3.92 5.00
C ALA A 159 -16.38 2.62 4.24
N TYR A 160 -17.58 2.05 4.44
CA TYR A 160 -18.00 0.76 3.94
C TYR A 160 -19.42 0.90 3.40
N SER A 161 -19.62 0.61 2.11
CA SER A 161 -20.96 0.54 1.52
C SER A 161 -21.46 -0.90 1.49
N LEU A 162 -22.77 -1.05 1.61
CA LEU A 162 -23.47 -2.32 1.43
C LEU A 162 -24.50 -2.10 0.33
N ASP A 163 -24.41 -2.92 -0.71
CA ASP A 163 -25.19 -2.78 -1.93
C ASP A 163 -25.76 -4.14 -2.34
N LEU A 164 -26.91 -4.12 -3.04
CA LEU A 164 -27.61 -5.34 -3.45
C LEU A 164 -26.88 -6.07 -4.59
N ASP A 165 -26.27 -5.31 -5.48
CA ASP A 165 -25.61 -5.78 -6.68
C ASP A 165 -24.43 -4.87 -7.07
N GLN A 166 -23.73 -5.25 -8.13
CA GLN A 166 -22.56 -4.52 -8.62
C GLN A 166 -22.88 -3.08 -9.04
N ALA A 167 -24.04 -2.84 -9.65
CA ALA A 167 -24.42 -1.49 -10.08
C ALA A 167 -24.64 -0.55 -8.89
N GLY A 168 -25.17 -1.07 -7.78
CA GLY A 168 -25.24 -0.35 -6.51
C GLY A 168 -23.83 -0.02 -5.97
N LEU A 169 -22.93 -1.01 -5.97
CA LEU A 169 -21.54 -0.81 -5.55
C LEU A 169 -20.83 0.26 -6.41
N ASP A 170 -20.98 0.21 -7.73
CA ASP A 170 -20.40 1.19 -8.65
C ASP A 170 -20.93 2.60 -8.34
N THR A 171 -22.24 2.72 -8.07
CA THR A 171 -22.87 3.98 -7.67
C THR A 171 -22.32 4.50 -6.34
N ALA A 172 -22.12 3.62 -5.35
CA ALA A 172 -21.53 3.98 -4.07
C ALA A 172 -20.06 4.41 -4.24
N PHE A 173 -19.30 3.71 -5.07
CA PHE A 173 -17.92 4.03 -5.40
C PHE A 173 -17.80 5.43 -6.02
N ASP A 174 -18.62 5.73 -7.03
CA ASP A 174 -18.63 7.04 -7.71
C ASP A 174 -18.96 8.19 -6.74
N LYS A 175 -19.90 7.96 -5.81
CA LYS A 175 -20.21 8.93 -4.74
C LYS A 175 -19.01 9.18 -3.83
N HIS A 176 -18.32 8.13 -3.38
CA HIS A 176 -17.13 8.27 -2.55
C HIS A 176 -16.01 8.99 -3.31
N HIS A 177 -15.80 8.63 -4.58
CA HIS A 177 -14.80 9.24 -5.43
C HIS A 177 -15.04 10.76 -5.58
N ALA A 178 -16.26 11.17 -5.91
CA ALA A 178 -16.63 12.58 -5.99
C ALA A 178 -16.51 13.33 -4.66
N ALA A 179 -16.91 12.68 -3.55
CA ALA A 179 -16.76 13.25 -2.21
C ALA A 179 -15.29 13.47 -1.84
N TYR A 180 -14.40 12.51 -2.15
CA TYR A 180 -12.98 12.63 -1.87
C TYR A 180 -12.33 13.76 -2.68
N ILE A 181 -12.66 13.90 -3.97
CA ILE A 181 -12.22 15.05 -4.78
C ILE A 181 -12.60 16.36 -4.06
N THR A 182 -13.86 16.49 -3.66
CA THR A 182 -14.36 17.69 -2.98
C THR A 182 -13.65 17.91 -1.65
N MET A 183 -13.40 16.87 -0.84
CA MET A 183 -12.64 16.96 0.40
C MET A 183 -11.25 17.54 0.17
N PHE A 184 -10.51 17.02 -0.82
CA PHE A 184 -9.16 17.51 -1.13
C PHE A 184 -9.17 18.94 -1.67
N GLU A 185 -10.12 19.29 -2.54
CA GLU A 185 -10.30 20.67 -3.03
C GLU A 185 -10.59 21.65 -1.89
N ARG A 186 -11.50 21.30 -0.98
CA ARG A 186 -11.83 22.11 0.22
C ARG A 186 -10.64 22.26 1.17
N MET A 187 -9.75 21.26 1.21
CA MET A 187 -8.49 21.33 1.96
C MET A 187 -7.37 22.08 1.21
N GLY A 188 -7.60 22.48 -0.05
CA GLY A 188 -6.60 23.13 -0.90
C GLY A 188 -5.44 22.22 -1.27
N LEU A 189 -5.69 20.90 -1.36
CA LEU A 189 -4.69 19.89 -1.68
C LEU A 189 -4.85 19.45 -3.14
N PRO A 190 -3.78 19.49 -3.97
CA PRO A 190 -3.84 19.08 -5.36
C PRO A 190 -3.77 17.54 -5.46
N ALA A 191 -4.77 16.84 -4.93
CA ALA A 191 -4.84 15.39 -5.00
C ALA A 191 -5.17 14.92 -6.42
N VAL A 192 -4.50 13.85 -6.85
CA VAL A 192 -4.73 13.20 -8.15
C VAL A 192 -5.29 11.80 -7.86
N PRO A 193 -6.49 11.46 -8.37
CA PRO A 193 -6.96 10.08 -8.34
C PRO A 193 -6.14 9.23 -9.30
N VAL A 194 -5.70 8.06 -8.86
CA VAL A 194 -4.85 7.15 -9.63
C VAL A 194 -5.33 5.71 -9.49
N ASP A 195 -5.26 4.94 -10.57
CA ASP A 195 -5.52 3.50 -10.53
C ASP A 195 -4.50 2.81 -9.64
N ALA A 196 -4.97 1.93 -8.75
CA ALA A 196 -4.14 1.25 -7.77
C ALA A 196 -4.40 -0.27 -7.75
N SER A 197 -3.52 -1.00 -7.06
CA SER A 197 -3.81 -2.40 -6.72
C SER A 197 -4.81 -2.44 -5.56
N SER A 198 -5.64 -3.48 -5.53
CA SER A 198 -6.49 -3.77 -4.37
C SER A 198 -5.71 -4.45 -3.24
N GLY A 199 -4.53 -5.00 -3.57
CA GLY A 199 -3.62 -5.65 -2.62
C GLY A 199 -4.29 -6.65 -1.68
N ALA A 200 -3.83 -6.67 -0.42
CA ALA A 200 -4.31 -7.57 0.63
C ALA A 200 -5.74 -7.26 1.12
N MET A 201 -6.34 -6.15 0.69
CA MET A 201 -7.74 -5.83 0.99
C MET A 201 -8.71 -6.62 0.10
N GLY A 202 -8.23 -7.13 -1.04
CA GLY A 202 -9.04 -7.80 -2.06
C GLY A 202 -9.95 -6.84 -2.83
N GLY A 203 -10.63 -7.35 -3.87
CA GLY A 203 -11.53 -6.56 -4.72
C GLY A 203 -11.00 -6.31 -6.14
N SER A 204 -11.86 -5.78 -7.02
CA SER A 204 -11.62 -5.68 -8.47
C SER A 204 -11.24 -4.28 -8.98
N GLY A 205 -11.57 -3.22 -8.24
CA GLY A 205 -11.25 -1.83 -8.57
C GLY A 205 -10.75 -1.07 -7.35
N SER A 206 -9.67 -0.31 -7.52
CA SER A 206 -9.02 0.46 -6.46
C SER A 206 -8.53 1.80 -7.02
N THR A 207 -8.81 2.87 -6.29
CA THR A 207 -8.34 4.23 -6.62
C THR A 207 -7.67 4.82 -5.39
N GLU A 208 -6.45 5.29 -5.57
CA GLU A 208 -5.72 6.05 -4.56
C GLU A 208 -5.82 7.54 -4.88
N PHE A 209 -5.86 8.38 -3.85
CA PHE A 209 -5.80 9.84 -4.00
C PHE A 209 -4.44 10.34 -3.53
N MET A 210 -3.61 10.77 -4.49
CA MET A 210 -2.20 11.09 -4.27
C MET A 210 -1.96 12.59 -4.28
N VAL A 211 -1.36 13.13 -3.23
CA VAL A 211 -0.92 14.54 -3.19
C VAL A 211 0.58 14.60 -3.54
N PRO A 212 0.97 15.24 -4.66
CA PRO A 212 2.38 15.31 -5.07
C PRO A 212 3.26 15.96 -4.00
N SER A 213 4.32 15.25 -3.60
CA SER A 213 5.24 15.69 -2.56
C SER A 213 6.62 15.07 -2.74
N PRO A 214 7.72 15.83 -2.55
CA PRO A 214 9.07 15.26 -2.51
C PRO A 214 9.30 14.25 -1.37
N ALA A 215 8.40 14.22 -0.38
CA ALA A 215 8.41 13.25 0.71
C ALA A 215 7.44 12.08 0.49
N GLY A 216 6.81 11.98 -0.69
CA GLY A 216 5.95 10.86 -1.06
C GLY A 216 6.74 9.56 -1.13
N GLU A 217 6.09 8.45 -0.79
CA GLU A 217 6.68 7.11 -0.83
C GLU A 217 6.20 6.29 -2.03
N ASP A 218 5.14 6.75 -2.69
CA ASP A 218 4.57 6.14 -3.88
C ASP A 218 5.06 6.82 -5.15
N ASP A 219 5.44 6.01 -6.12
CA ASP A 219 5.71 6.45 -7.48
C ASP A 219 4.42 6.36 -8.31
N VAL A 220 4.00 7.49 -8.85
CA VAL A 220 2.80 7.58 -9.70
C VAL A 220 3.22 7.87 -11.13
N VAL A 221 2.67 7.10 -12.06
CA VAL A 221 2.76 7.37 -13.50
C VAL A 221 1.58 8.22 -13.91
N ILE A 222 1.85 9.39 -14.48
CA ILE A 222 0.83 10.29 -15.06
C ILE A 222 1.13 10.45 -16.55
N CYS A 223 0.15 10.18 -17.39
CA CYS A 223 0.28 10.41 -18.81
C CYS A 223 0.27 11.91 -19.11
N SER A 224 1.25 12.38 -19.88
CA SER A 224 1.33 13.79 -20.30
C SER A 224 0.36 14.16 -21.44
N LYS A 225 -0.37 13.18 -21.99
CA LYS A 225 -1.20 13.34 -23.19
C LYS A 225 -2.66 12.90 -23.03
N CYS A 226 -3.00 12.23 -21.93
CA CYS A 226 -4.37 11.81 -21.61
C CYS A 226 -4.55 11.71 -20.09
N ASP A 227 -5.75 11.36 -19.64
CA ASP A 227 -6.12 11.34 -18.22
C ASP A 227 -5.65 10.06 -17.48
N TYR A 228 -4.79 9.24 -18.09
CA TYR A 228 -4.28 8.03 -17.45
C TYR A 228 -3.33 8.39 -16.30
N ALA A 229 -3.67 7.96 -15.09
CA ALA A 229 -2.82 8.04 -13.92
C ALA A 229 -2.93 6.75 -13.10
N ALA A 230 -1.80 6.20 -12.66
CA ALA A 230 -1.76 4.96 -11.91
C ALA A 230 -0.56 4.92 -10.96
N ASN A 231 -0.72 4.29 -9.80
CA ASN A 231 0.42 3.86 -8.98
C ASN A 231 1.30 2.93 -9.83
N ILE A 232 2.63 3.00 -9.72
CA ILE A 232 3.57 2.18 -10.51
C ILE A 232 3.28 0.67 -10.38
N GLU A 233 2.72 0.26 -9.24
CA GLU A 233 2.25 -1.09 -8.95
C GLU A 233 1.10 -1.54 -9.86
N ARG A 234 0.26 -0.62 -10.34
CA ARG A 234 -0.83 -0.89 -11.28
C ARG A 234 -0.51 -0.43 -12.70
N ALA A 235 0.39 0.53 -12.86
CA ALA A 235 0.63 1.24 -14.11
C ALA A 235 1.00 0.29 -15.26
N THR A 236 0.39 0.49 -16.42
CA THR A 236 0.75 -0.23 -17.65
C THR A 236 1.35 0.75 -18.67
N SER A 237 2.06 0.21 -19.65
CA SER A 237 2.65 1.01 -20.74
C SER A 237 2.57 0.26 -22.05
N THR A 238 2.52 1.01 -23.15
CA THR A 238 2.66 0.43 -24.50
C THR A 238 4.13 0.15 -24.75
N LEU A 239 4.45 -1.12 -25.05
CA LEU A 239 5.78 -1.50 -25.47
C LEU A 239 5.97 -1.20 -26.97
N PRO A 240 7.16 -0.77 -27.40
CA PRO A 240 7.50 -0.72 -28.83
C PRO A 240 7.38 -2.09 -29.47
N ASP A 241 7.12 -2.12 -30.78
CA ASP A 241 7.10 -3.36 -31.55
C ASP A 241 8.45 -4.08 -31.42
N VAL A 242 8.40 -5.38 -31.11
CA VAL A 242 9.57 -6.23 -31.04
C VAL A 242 9.85 -6.78 -32.43
N THR A 243 11.01 -6.46 -32.98
CA THR A 243 11.48 -7.06 -34.23
C THR A 243 12.33 -8.29 -33.92
N ASP A 244 11.92 -9.45 -34.43
CA ASP A 244 12.76 -10.64 -34.42
C ASP A 244 14.06 -10.36 -35.18
N ARG A 245 15.16 -10.84 -34.62
CA ARG A 245 16.50 -10.72 -35.20
C ARG A 245 16.94 -12.09 -35.69
N ASP A 246 17.96 -12.13 -36.54
CA ASP A 246 18.65 -13.39 -36.83
C ASP A 246 19.30 -13.90 -35.54
N ILE A 247 18.75 -14.99 -35.00
CA ILE A 247 19.22 -15.60 -33.75
C ILE A 247 20.31 -16.61 -34.10
N PRO A 248 21.56 -16.44 -33.59
CA PRO A 248 22.59 -17.47 -33.74
C PRO A 248 22.19 -18.73 -32.99
N GLU A 249 22.77 -19.87 -33.37
CA GLU A 249 22.55 -21.12 -32.65
C GLU A 249 22.90 -20.95 -31.16
N LEU A 250 22.05 -21.51 -30.28
CA LEU A 250 22.22 -21.41 -28.84
C LEU A 250 23.60 -21.96 -28.43
N ALA A 251 24.46 -21.10 -27.90
CA ALA A 251 25.81 -21.45 -27.47
C ALA A 251 26.03 -21.12 -25.99
N ARG A 252 26.78 -21.99 -25.29
CA ARG A 252 27.27 -21.72 -23.94
C ARG A 252 28.66 -21.08 -24.03
N PHE A 253 28.90 -20.03 -23.24
CA PHE A 253 30.18 -19.36 -23.15
C PHE A 253 30.52 -19.01 -21.69
N PRO A 254 31.80 -18.88 -21.32
CA PRO A 254 32.22 -18.62 -19.94
C PRO A 254 32.06 -17.14 -19.56
N THR A 255 31.47 -16.87 -18.39
CA THR A 255 31.28 -15.51 -17.82
C THR A 255 31.80 -15.40 -16.38
N PRO A 256 33.09 -15.72 -16.12
CA PRO A 256 33.64 -15.77 -14.77
C PRO A 256 33.57 -14.41 -14.08
N GLY A 257 32.99 -14.36 -12.87
CA GLY A 257 32.87 -13.13 -12.07
C GLY A 257 31.77 -12.16 -12.52
N VAL A 258 31.11 -12.41 -13.65
CA VAL A 258 30.01 -11.58 -14.18
C VAL A 258 28.69 -12.06 -13.56
N ARG A 259 27.97 -11.15 -12.89
CA ARG A 259 26.74 -11.48 -12.15
C ARG A 259 25.58 -10.52 -12.38
N THR A 260 25.79 -9.45 -13.14
CA THR A 260 24.77 -8.41 -13.36
C THR A 260 24.59 -8.18 -14.85
N ILE A 261 23.40 -7.71 -15.23
CA ILE A 261 23.09 -7.35 -16.62
C ILE A 261 24.11 -6.36 -17.18
N LYS A 262 24.43 -5.34 -16.39
CA LYS A 262 25.43 -4.33 -16.76
C LYS A 262 26.81 -4.94 -16.97
N ALA A 263 27.26 -5.83 -16.09
CA ALA A 263 28.56 -6.47 -16.26
C ALA A 263 28.59 -7.42 -17.47
N LEU A 264 27.45 -8.05 -17.82
CA LEU A 264 27.33 -8.91 -19.00
C LEU A 264 27.28 -8.11 -20.31
N GLU A 265 26.87 -6.84 -20.26
CA GLU A 265 26.94 -5.93 -21.41
C GLU A 265 28.38 -5.49 -21.70
N GLU A 266 29.24 -5.44 -20.67
CA GLU A 266 30.62 -4.93 -20.76
C GLU A 266 31.66 -5.97 -21.25
N ILE A 267 31.29 -7.25 -21.39
CA ILE A 267 32.21 -8.28 -21.88
C ILE A 267 32.35 -8.25 -23.41
N ASP A 268 33.42 -8.86 -23.92
CA ASP A 268 33.57 -9.08 -25.35
C ASP A 268 32.43 -9.98 -25.89
N GLY A 269 31.71 -9.50 -26.89
CA GLY A 269 30.49 -10.14 -27.41
C GLY A 269 29.25 -10.02 -26.52
N GLY A 270 29.28 -9.19 -25.46
CA GLY A 270 28.14 -8.92 -24.60
C GLY A 270 26.96 -8.28 -25.34
N ALA A 271 25.74 -8.68 -24.98
CA ALA A 271 24.52 -8.10 -25.55
C ALA A 271 24.07 -6.89 -24.72
N PRO A 272 23.42 -5.87 -25.31
CA PRO A 272 22.82 -4.78 -24.54
C PRO A 272 21.69 -5.30 -23.64
N ALA A 273 21.34 -4.56 -22.59
CA ALA A 273 20.37 -4.98 -21.58
C ALA A 273 19.00 -5.40 -22.15
N GLU A 274 18.53 -4.75 -23.23
CA GLU A 274 17.28 -5.07 -23.93
C GLU A 274 17.28 -6.45 -24.62
N HIS A 275 18.46 -7.07 -24.74
CA HIS A 275 18.66 -8.40 -25.32
C HIS A 275 19.11 -9.43 -24.29
N GLN A 276 19.13 -9.05 -23.02
CA GLN A 276 19.37 -9.95 -21.90
C GLN A 276 18.05 -10.22 -21.15
N ILE A 277 17.98 -11.34 -20.43
CA ILE A 277 16.84 -11.71 -19.59
C ILE A 277 17.30 -11.82 -18.14
N LYS A 278 16.63 -11.12 -17.23
CA LYS A 278 16.72 -11.36 -15.79
C LYS A 278 15.81 -12.53 -15.43
N THR A 279 16.40 -13.56 -14.84
CA THR A 279 15.66 -14.69 -14.25
C THR A 279 15.57 -14.48 -12.75
N MET A 280 14.39 -14.12 -12.27
CA MET A 280 14.10 -13.99 -10.84
C MET A 280 13.49 -15.30 -10.33
N VAL A 281 14.13 -15.93 -9.35
CA VAL A 281 13.57 -17.12 -8.70
C VAL A 281 12.74 -16.66 -7.51
N MET A 282 11.44 -16.89 -7.60
CA MET A 282 10.45 -16.48 -6.61
C MET A 282 9.84 -17.72 -5.96
N VAL A 283 9.34 -17.57 -4.74
CA VAL A 283 8.50 -18.56 -4.07
C VAL A 283 7.13 -17.95 -3.91
N LEU A 284 6.14 -18.55 -4.56
CA LEU A 284 4.73 -18.16 -4.54
C LEU A 284 3.96 -19.26 -3.83
N ASP A 285 3.38 -18.95 -2.67
CA ASP A 285 2.62 -19.91 -1.84
C ASP A 285 3.38 -21.24 -1.60
N GLY A 286 4.70 -21.14 -1.37
CA GLY A 286 5.59 -22.28 -1.16
C GLY A 286 6.08 -22.97 -2.43
N GLN A 287 5.65 -22.55 -3.63
CA GLN A 287 6.09 -23.11 -4.91
C GLN A 287 7.14 -22.22 -5.59
N VAL A 288 8.28 -22.81 -5.97
CA VAL A 288 9.33 -22.13 -6.75
C VAL A 288 8.82 -21.82 -8.16
N THR A 289 8.95 -20.56 -8.56
CA THR A 289 8.44 -19.98 -9.81
C THR A 289 9.49 -19.07 -10.43
N LEU A 290 9.65 -19.10 -11.75
CA LEU A 290 10.56 -18.21 -12.47
C LEU A 290 9.81 -16.99 -13.04
N ALA A 291 10.19 -15.80 -12.59
CA ALA A 291 9.75 -14.56 -13.19
C ALA A 291 10.83 -14.01 -14.13
N LEU A 292 10.52 -13.98 -15.43
CA LEU A 292 11.43 -13.51 -16.47
C LEU A 292 11.07 -12.09 -16.89
N VAL A 293 12.05 -11.18 -16.85
CA VAL A 293 11.91 -9.82 -17.36
C VAL A 293 13.12 -9.44 -18.22
N ARG A 294 12.94 -8.51 -19.16
CA ARG A 294 14.03 -7.97 -19.97
C ARG A 294 15.09 -7.32 -19.08
N GLY A 295 16.36 -7.34 -19.49
CA GLY A 295 17.50 -6.90 -18.67
C GLY A 295 17.44 -5.45 -18.22
N ASP A 296 16.78 -4.59 -18.99
CA ASP A 296 16.52 -3.18 -18.70
C ASP A 296 15.22 -2.94 -17.90
N HIS A 297 14.41 -3.97 -17.66
CA HIS A 297 13.19 -3.90 -16.84
C HIS A 297 13.44 -4.37 -15.40
N GLN A 298 12.53 -4.00 -14.49
CA GLN A 298 12.50 -4.50 -13.11
C GLN A 298 11.20 -5.26 -12.88
N LEU A 299 11.29 -6.35 -12.11
CA LEU A 299 10.10 -7.07 -11.67
C LEU A 299 9.34 -6.22 -10.65
N ASN A 300 8.08 -5.93 -10.92
CA ASN A 300 7.19 -5.36 -9.92
C ASN A 300 6.47 -6.49 -9.19
N LEU A 301 6.67 -6.59 -7.88
CA LEU A 301 6.16 -7.69 -7.06
C LEU A 301 4.63 -7.63 -6.92
N GLN A 302 4.04 -6.44 -6.82
CA GLN A 302 2.58 -6.30 -6.75
C GLN A 302 1.91 -6.77 -8.03
N LYS A 303 2.46 -6.43 -9.21
CA LYS A 303 1.95 -6.95 -10.50
C LYS A 303 2.05 -8.46 -10.59
N LEU A 304 3.15 -9.04 -10.10
CA LEU A 304 3.30 -10.49 -10.06
C LEU A 304 2.24 -11.11 -9.15
N GLN A 305 2.06 -10.55 -7.94
CA GLN A 305 1.05 -11.01 -6.99
C GLN A 305 -0.37 -10.93 -7.57
N ASP A 306 -0.75 -9.78 -8.13
CA ASP A 306 -2.07 -9.55 -8.73
C ASP A 306 -2.33 -10.50 -9.91
N ALA A 307 -1.32 -10.79 -10.74
CA ALA A 307 -1.44 -11.67 -11.89
C ALA A 307 -1.51 -13.15 -11.50
N THR A 308 -0.89 -13.56 -10.39
CA THR A 308 -0.85 -14.96 -9.97
C THR A 308 -1.88 -15.31 -8.90
N GLY A 309 -2.43 -14.30 -8.20
CA GLY A 309 -3.29 -14.47 -7.03
C GLY A 309 -2.57 -15.05 -5.81
N ALA A 310 -1.25 -14.90 -5.74
CA ALA A 310 -0.45 -15.49 -4.67
C ALA A 310 -0.65 -14.72 -3.36
N ILE A 311 -0.74 -15.44 -2.24
CA ILE A 311 -0.91 -14.81 -0.92
C ILE A 311 0.46 -14.53 -0.31
N ASP A 312 1.34 -15.53 -0.31
CA ASP A 312 2.73 -15.40 0.12
C ASP A 312 3.65 -15.31 -1.10
N LEU A 313 4.46 -14.25 -1.15
CA LEU A 313 5.37 -13.99 -2.25
C LEU A 313 6.69 -13.48 -1.69
N ARG A 314 7.76 -14.23 -1.98
CA ARG A 314 9.13 -13.84 -1.60
C ARG A 314 10.15 -14.24 -2.65
N PRO A 315 11.31 -13.56 -2.70
CA PRO A 315 12.47 -14.10 -3.40
C PRO A 315 12.86 -15.46 -2.80
N ALA A 316 13.29 -16.39 -3.66
CA ALA A 316 13.91 -17.63 -3.21
C ALA A 316 15.28 -17.34 -2.57
N THR A 317 15.69 -18.16 -1.61
CA THR A 317 17.04 -18.10 -1.08
C THR A 317 18.05 -18.59 -2.14
N PRO A 318 19.34 -18.24 -2.02
CA PRO A 318 20.37 -18.77 -2.92
C PRO A 318 20.41 -20.30 -2.96
N GLU A 319 20.13 -20.96 -1.83
CA GLU A 319 20.08 -22.42 -1.71
C GLU A 319 18.88 -23.00 -2.47
N GLU A 320 17.68 -22.44 -2.27
CA GLU A 320 16.48 -22.85 -3.02
C GLU A 320 16.69 -22.68 -4.53
N ALA A 321 17.31 -21.57 -4.96
CA ALA A 321 17.65 -21.34 -6.36
C ALA A 321 18.65 -22.38 -6.89
N HIS A 322 19.67 -22.72 -6.09
CA HIS A 322 20.68 -23.71 -6.47
C HIS A 322 20.10 -25.13 -6.58
N GLU A 323 19.26 -25.53 -5.63
CA GLU A 323 18.60 -26.85 -5.64
C GLU A 323 17.71 -27.04 -6.88
N ASN A 324 17.03 -25.98 -7.31
CA ASN A 324 16.08 -26.05 -8.42
C ASN A 324 16.72 -25.81 -9.81
N LEU A 325 17.79 -25.00 -9.89
CA LEU A 325 18.40 -24.60 -11.17
C LEU A 325 19.85 -25.08 -11.34
N GLY A 326 20.47 -25.66 -10.32
CA GLY A 326 21.85 -26.13 -10.35
C GLY A 326 22.91 -25.02 -10.38
N ALA A 327 22.52 -23.75 -10.19
CA ALA A 327 23.39 -22.60 -10.29
C ALA A 327 23.06 -21.54 -9.22
N MET A 328 24.03 -20.65 -8.94
CA MET A 328 23.86 -19.56 -7.99
C MET A 328 23.36 -18.27 -8.70
N PRO A 329 22.77 -17.31 -7.96
CA PRO A 329 22.43 -16.00 -8.50
C PRO A 329 23.60 -15.35 -9.26
N GLY A 330 23.29 -14.81 -10.44
CA GLY A 330 24.28 -14.32 -11.42
C GLY A 330 24.57 -15.28 -12.57
N SER A 331 24.06 -16.53 -12.51
CA SER A 331 24.16 -17.50 -13.61
C SER A 331 22.89 -18.35 -13.75
N LEU A 332 21.72 -17.73 -13.50
CA LEU A 332 20.41 -18.37 -13.58
C LEU A 332 19.75 -18.08 -14.94
N GLY A 333 19.01 -19.06 -15.47
CA GLY A 333 18.28 -18.95 -16.74
C GLY A 333 17.13 -19.96 -16.80
N ALA A 334 16.20 -19.75 -17.74
CA ALA A 334 15.04 -20.64 -17.94
C ALA A 334 15.25 -21.72 -19.01
N VAL A 335 16.39 -21.70 -19.72
CA VAL A 335 16.67 -22.67 -20.79
C VAL A 335 16.91 -24.06 -20.20
N GLY A 336 16.12 -25.04 -20.64
CA GLY A 336 16.22 -26.43 -20.19
C GLY A 336 15.67 -26.67 -18.78
N VAL A 337 14.90 -25.73 -18.23
CA VAL A 337 14.19 -25.88 -16.96
C VAL A 337 12.87 -26.58 -17.23
N GLU A 338 12.61 -27.68 -16.51
CA GLU A 338 11.35 -28.43 -16.56
C GLU A 338 10.72 -28.50 -15.18
N GLY A 339 9.39 -28.49 -15.10
CA GLY A 339 8.65 -28.72 -13.84
C GLY A 339 8.58 -27.53 -12.87
N LEU A 340 9.14 -26.38 -13.22
CA LEU A 340 8.90 -25.12 -12.51
C LEU A 340 7.82 -24.29 -13.21
N ARG A 341 7.09 -23.50 -12.42
CA ARG A 341 6.10 -22.55 -12.93
C ARG A 341 6.77 -21.35 -13.57
#